data_AF-A0A6G7PV06-F1
#
_entry.id   AF-A0A6G7PV06-F1
#
_cell.length_a   1.000
_cell.length_b   1.000
_cell.length_c   1.000
_cell.angle_alpha   90.00
_cell.angle_beta   90.00
_cell.angle_gamma   90.00
#
_symmetry.space_group_name_H-M   'P 1'
#
loop_
_entity.id
_entity.type
_entity.pdbx_description
1 polymer ?
#
loop_
_entity_poly.entity_id
_entity_poly.type
_entity_poly.pdbx_seq_one_letter_code
_entity_poly.pdbx_strand_id
1 'polypeptide(L)'
;MKEISVLVGGRAGDGIRQAGNTVARLLNRLGYRIFFYDDYPSLIRGGHNFSIIRAAEKKILAHRDQVDVIVALNQETIERHRWRLRSGGIILFDSHKVKEEGGIGVDLQQIVKRHQGAPIMRNTAAIGALAGLLEVDWDKVSRVIEDTIPKALEANLQIAREAYEKTIGLGFRVDPLSQPPVPLVSGNEAIALGAVGAGLNMYIAYPMTPASSILHYLAAHEEALGVVTIHPESEIAVALMALGAAYTGARVMVGTSGGGFALMTEAVSLAGQAEIPIVFVECQRAGPSTGVPTYTMQADLFFVLNAGHGEFPRLVVAPGDAEEAFFLTGLALNMAWKYQLPAFVLSDKHLSESIFSFEANVALVKPAPALMWDGQGEYRRYLEGPDGLSPLAFPGGKGAVVKVSSYEHDQFGITTEEPEVIARMQEKRLRKGKSLARELAGLETVKVYGNPEAEVALVCWGSTKGACVEVAHKEGFRVVQPLVLEPFPAKAVERALAGATKTVAVEVNATGQLARLLQGHGIRVDELLLRYDARPFTIESLREGLKGVL
;
A
#
# COMPACT_ATOMS: atom_id res chain seq x y z
N MET A 1 -27.93 10.84 -2.25
CA MET A 1 -26.63 11.40 -2.67
C MET A 1 -25.75 10.26 -3.19
N LYS A 2 -24.97 10.41 -4.27
CA LYS A 2 -24.18 9.28 -4.86
C LYS A 2 -22.73 9.18 -4.36
N GLU A 3 -22.23 10.23 -3.74
CA GLU A 3 -20.89 10.32 -3.16
C GLU A 3 -20.94 11.29 -1.97
N ILE A 4 -20.24 10.97 -0.88
CA ILE A 4 -20.04 11.83 0.29
C ILE A 4 -18.59 11.76 0.75
N SER A 5 -18.04 12.87 1.19
CA SER A 5 -16.70 13.00 1.76
C SER A 5 -16.77 13.68 3.12
N VAL A 6 -16.23 13.01 4.14
CA VAL A 6 -16.22 13.47 5.53
C VAL A 6 -14.78 13.66 5.98
N LEU A 7 -14.46 14.83 6.53
CA LEU A 7 -13.21 15.07 7.24
C LEU A 7 -13.45 14.99 8.73
N VAL A 8 -12.63 14.23 9.46
CA VAL A 8 -12.59 14.24 10.92
C VAL A 8 -11.23 14.77 11.34
N GLY A 9 -11.20 15.82 12.17
CA GLY A 9 -9.97 16.46 12.59
C GLY A 9 -9.91 16.74 14.09
N GLY A 10 -8.70 16.75 14.63
CA GLY A 10 -8.43 17.12 16.02
C GLY A 10 -6.98 16.92 16.42
N ARG A 11 -6.72 16.93 17.73
CA ARG A 11 -5.35 16.84 18.25
C ARG A 11 -4.83 15.40 18.19
N ALA A 12 -3.54 15.21 17.91
CA ALA A 12 -2.92 13.89 18.05
C ALA A 12 -3.11 13.35 19.48
N GLY A 13 -3.62 12.11 19.57
CA GLY A 13 -4.03 11.48 20.84
C GLY A 13 -5.54 11.51 21.10
N ASP A 14 -6.31 12.34 20.37
CA ASP A 14 -7.78 12.36 20.45
C ASP A 14 -8.41 11.22 19.63
N GLY A 15 -7.69 10.18 19.17
CA GLY A 15 -8.29 9.02 18.50
C GLY A 15 -8.93 9.30 17.12
N ILE A 16 -8.46 10.32 16.39
CA ILE A 16 -9.00 10.76 15.09
C ILE A 16 -9.10 9.62 14.06
N ARG A 17 -8.02 8.85 13.88
CA ARG A 17 -8.00 7.71 12.96
C ARG A 17 -9.02 6.63 13.33
N GLN A 18 -9.24 6.39 14.62
CA GLN A 18 -10.28 5.44 15.07
C GLN A 18 -11.67 5.99 14.76
N ALA A 19 -11.91 7.27 15.04
CA ALA A 19 -13.19 7.91 14.71
C ALA A 19 -13.47 7.83 13.20
N GLY A 20 -12.48 8.16 12.37
CA GLY A 20 -12.58 8.02 10.92
C GLY A 20 -12.85 6.58 10.48
N ASN A 21 -12.22 5.58 11.09
CA ASN A 21 -12.49 4.16 10.82
C ASN A 21 -13.95 3.78 11.13
N THR A 22 -14.50 4.28 12.23
CA THR A 22 -15.90 4.06 12.58
C THR A 22 -16.83 4.73 11.56
N VAL A 23 -16.51 5.94 11.09
CA VAL A 23 -17.25 6.62 10.00
C VAL A 23 -17.17 5.83 8.69
N ALA A 24 -15.99 5.35 8.30
CA ALA A 24 -15.79 4.50 7.13
C ALA A 24 -16.66 3.23 7.19
N ARG A 25 -16.70 2.55 8.35
CA ARG A 25 -17.53 1.36 8.56
C ARG A 25 -19.02 1.68 8.54
N LEU A 26 -19.43 2.84 9.08
CA LEU A 26 -20.81 3.30 9.00
C LEU A 26 -21.27 3.46 7.56
N LEU A 27 -20.50 4.20 6.75
CA LEU A 27 -20.82 4.42 5.34
C LEU A 27 -20.73 3.12 4.51
N ASN A 28 -19.78 2.23 4.81
CA ASN A 28 -19.68 0.92 4.16
C ASN A 28 -20.92 0.04 4.46
N ARG A 29 -21.45 0.07 5.69
CA ARG A 29 -22.70 -0.64 6.04
C ARG A 29 -23.94 -0.07 5.37
N LEU A 30 -23.88 1.15 4.88
CA LEU A 30 -24.89 1.72 3.98
C LEU A 30 -24.69 1.30 2.52
N GLY A 31 -23.72 0.41 2.24
CA GLY A 31 -23.44 -0.12 0.92
C GLY A 31 -22.44 0.70 0.11
N TYR A 32 -21.89 1.80 0.63
CA TYR A 32 -20.94 2.62 -0.15
C TYR A 32 -19.56 1.96 -0.23
N ARG A 33 -18.81 2.28 -1.30
CA ARG A 33 -17.40 1.94 -1.45
C ARG A 33 -16.54 3.06 -0.89
N ILE A 34 -15.56 2.68 -0.08
CA ILE A 34 -14.80 3.58 0.77
C ILE A 34 -13.38 3.75 0.25
N PHE A 35 -12.93 5.00 0.28
CA PHE A 35 -11.52 5.36 0.29
C PHE A 35 -11.24 6.22 1.52
N PHE A 36 -10.26 5.80 2.32
CA PHE A 36 -9.88 6.46 3.57
C PHE A 36 -8.44 6.96 3.48
N TYR A 37 -8.24 8.25 3.71
CA TYR A 37 -6.94 8.89 3.77
C TYR A 37 -6.67 9.44 5.17
N ASP A 38 -5.41 9.35 5.63
CA ASP A 38 -4.98 9.82 6.95
C ASP A 38 -3.73 10.69 6.83
N ASP A 39 -3.75 11.85 7.49
CA ASP A 39 -2.63 12.78 7.61
C ASP A 39 -2.38 13.07 9.09
N TYR A 40 -1.15 12.78 9.51
CA TYR A 40 -0.68 13.00 10.86
C TYR A 40 0.82 13.36 10.84
N PRO A 41 1.27 14.21 11.77
CA PRO A 41 2.67 14.53 11.94
C PRO A 41 3.39 13.36 12.64
N SER A 42 4.72 13.34 12.53
CA SER A 42 5.58 12.40 13.27
C SER A 42 5.67 12.77 14.78
N LEU A 43 4.53 12.88 15.45
CA LEU A 43 4.40 13.22 16.87
C LEU A 43 3.43 12.25 17.56
N ILE A 44 3.83 11.70 18.70
CA ILE A 44 2.98 10.78 19.49
C ILE A 44 1.84 11.54 20.18
N ARG A 45 2.10 12.78 20.64
CA ARG A 45 1.12 13.66 21.27
C ARG A 45 1.36 15.11 20.83
N GLY A 46 0.28 15.85 20.63
CA GLY A 46 0.36 17.21 20.11
C GLY A 46 0.43 17.26 18.57
N GLY A 47 0.15 18.43 18.02
CA GLY A 47 -0.10 18.58 16.59
C GLY A 47 -1.52 18.20 16.19
N HIS A 48 -1.80 18.41 14.91
CA HIS A 48 -3.11 18.26 14.30
C HIS A 48 -3.14 17.05 13.37
N ASN A 49 -4.13 16.18 13.56
CA ASN A 49 -4.36 14.99 12.75
C ASN A 49 -5.72 15.14 12.09
N PHE A 50 -5.84 14.63 10.87
CA PHE A 50 -7.13 14.50 10.23
C PHE A 50 -7.20 13.27 9.34
N SER A 51 -8.41 12.74 9.21
CA SER A 51 -8.72 11.69 8.25
C SER A 51 -9.80 12.17 7.29
N ILE A 52 -9.70 11.81 6.02
CA ILE A 52 -10.71 12.06 4.99
C ILE A 52 -11.30 10.71 4.59
N ILE A 53 -12.60 10.58 4.74
CA ILE A 53 -13.37 9.39 4.42
C ILE A 53 -14.27 9.73 3.25
N ARG A 54 -13.95 9.20 2.08
CA ARG A 54 -14.78 9.32 0.90
C ARG A 54 -15.56 8.03 0.70
N ALA A 55 -16.85 8.16 0.41
CA ALA A 55 -17.76 7.06 0.21
C ALA A 55 -18.57 7.32 -1.06
N ALA A 56 -18.62 6.36 -1.98
CA ALA A 56 -19.34 6.50 -3.25
C ALA A 56 -20.10 5.22 -3.61
N GLU A 57 -21.13 5.36 -4.46
CA GLU A 57 -21.87 4.22 -5.01
C GLU A 57 -20.95 3.25 -5.77
N LYS A 58 -20.00 3.81 -6.52
CA LYS A 58 -18.97 3.06 -7.27
C LYS A 58 -17.64 3.08 -6.53
N LYS A 59 -16.78 2.12 -6.86
CA LYS A 59 -15.41 2.08 -6.35
C LYS A 59 -14.66 3.35 -6.72
N ILE A 60 -13.98 3.92 -5.73
CA ILE A 60 -13.17 5.14 -5.79
C ILE A 60 -11.78 4.82 -5.24
N LEU A 61 -10.76 5.56 -5.70
CA LEU A 61 -9.36 5.23 -5.48
C LEU A 61 -8.52 6.41 -4.97
N ALA A 62 -9.11 7.60 -4.86
CA ALA A 62 -8.42 8.78 -4.37
C ALA A 62 -9.28 9.63 -3.43
N HIS A 63 -8.60 10.38 -2.58
CA HIS A 63 -9.21 11.47 -1.81
C HIS A 63 -9.35 12.74 -2.65
N ARG A 64 -10.21 13.63 -2.16
CA ARG A 64 -10.51 14.93 -2.77
C ARG A 64 -10.10 16.05 -1.84
N ASP A 65 -9.88 17.22 -2.42
CA ASP A 65 -9.65 18.40 -1.59
C ASP A 65 -10.91 18.87 -0.90
N GLN A 66 -12.03 18.87 -1.62
CA GLN A 66 -13.32 19.27 -1.09
C GLN A 66 -14.03 18.15 -0.32
N VAL A 67 -14.70 18.52 0.76
CA VAL A 67 -15.48 17.63 1.63
C VAL A 67 -16.89 18.17 1.86
N ASP A 68 -17.84 17.26 2.08
CA ASP A 68 -19.24 17.55 2.37
C ASP A 68 -19.44 17.92 3.84
N VAL A 69 -18.72 17.24 4.74
CA VAL A 69 -18.84 17.44 6.18
C VAL A 69 -17.45 17.55 6.81
N ILE A 70 -17.26 18.55 7.67
CA ILE A 70 -16.09 18.66 8.56
C ILE A 70 -16.56 18.39 9.98
N VAL A 71 -15.98 17.39 10.63
CA VAL A 71 -16.14 17.09 12.06
C VAL A 71 -14.92 17.62 12.80
N ALA A 72 -15.08 18.73 13.53
CA ALA A 72 -14.00 19.45 14.20
C ALA A 72 -14.03 19.25 15.71
N LEU A 73 -13.02 18.54 16.25
CA LEU A 73 -12.86 18.31 17.69
C LEU A 73 -12.01 19.37 18.40
N ASN A 74 -11.39 20.28 17.64
CA ASN A 74 -10.63 21.43 18.12
C ASN A 74 -10.70 22.60 17.11
N GLN A 75 -10.32 23.80 17.56
CA GLN A 75 -10.35 25.01 16.73
C GLN A 75 -9.44 24.91 15.50
N GLU A 76 -8.26 24.32 15.69
CA GLU A 76 -7.25 24.15 14.64
C GLU A 76 -7.77 23.36 13.43
N THR A 77 -8.72 22.43 13.63
CA THR A 77 -9.37 21.73 12.52
C THR A 77 -10.09 22.71 11.59
N ILE A 78 -10.83 23.66 12.15
CA ILE A 78 -11.55 24.66 11.37
C ILE A 78 -10.55 25.56 10.64
N GLU A 79 -9.59 26.11 11.36
CA GLU A 79 -8.59 27.05 10.82
C GLU A 79 -7.83 26.45 9.63
N ARG A 80 -7.49 25.15 9.70
CA ARG A 80 -6.74 24.45 8.66
C ARG A 80 -7.59 23.92 7.51
N HIS A 81 -8.87 23.58 7.77
CA HIS A 81 -9.66 22.81 6.81
C HIS A 81 -10.94 23.49 6.34
N ARG A 82 -11.31 24.68 6.83
CA ARG A 82 -12.51 25.39 6.35
C ARG A 82 -12.55 25.50 4.83
N TRP A 83 -11.41 25.80 4.19
CA TRP A 83 -11.32 25.94 2.73
C TRP A 83 -11.68 24.66 1.97
N ARG A 84 -11.64 23.50 2.62
CA ARG A 84 -12.05 22.20 2.06
C ARG A 84 -13.58 22.04 2.03
N LEU A 85 -14.34 22.81 2.80
CA LEU A 85 -15.78 22.66 2.82
C LEU A 85 -16.37 23.12 1.49
N ARG A 86 -17.13 22.24 0.81
CA ARG A 86 -17.82 22.65 -0.42
C ARG A 86 -18.97 23.61 -0.11
N SER A 87 -19.47 24.29 -1.15
CA SER A 87 -20.71 25.06 -1.04
C SER A 87 -21.88 24.17 -0.58
N GLY A 88 -22.57 24.62 0.47
CA GLY A 88 -23.65 23.88 1.13
C GLY A 88 -23.18 22.67 1.97
N GLY A 89 -21.88 22.54 2.23
CA GLY A 89 -21.34 21.57 3.19
C GLY A 89 -21.61 21.99 4.64
N ILE A 90 -21.41 21.06 5.57
CA ILE A 90 -21.70 21.25 7.00
C ILE A 90 -20.43 21.14 7.85
N ILE A 91 -20.29 22.06 8.82
CA ILE A 91 -19.30 21.92 9.89
C ILE A 91 -20.03 21.45 11.15
N LEU A 92 -19.70 20.26 11.64
CA LEU A 92 -20.08 19.74 12.94
C LEU A 92 -18.91 19.93 13.91
N PHE A 93 -19.13 20.58 15.06
CA PHE A 93 -18.04 20.89 15.97
C PHE A 93 -18.38 20.71 17.45
N ASP A 94 -17.34 20.45 18.26
CA ASP A 94 -17.44 20.46 19.72
C ASP A 94 -17.56 21.90 20.24
N SER A 95 -18.78 22.34 20.55
CA SER A 95 -19.04 23.73 20.95
C SER A 95 -18.38 24.14 22.26
N HIS A 96 -17.86 23.18 23.04
CA HIS A 96 -17.09 23.47 24.24
C HIS A 96 -15.65 23.92 23.92
N LYS A 97 -15.07 23.46 22.81
CA LYS A 97 -13.68 23.72 22.43
C LYS A 97 -13.51 24.55 21.16
N VAL A 98 -14.56 24.68 20.36
CA VAL A 98 -14.51 25.31 19.04
C VAL A 98 -15.52 26.45 19.00
N LYS A 99 -15.05 27.61 18.53
CA LYS A 99 -15.87 28.78 18.22
C LYS A 99 -16.01 28.85 16.70
N GLU A 100 -17.23 28.69 16.25
CA GLU A 100 -17.56 28.60 14.84
C GLU A 100 -18.89 29.27 14.53
N GLU A 101 -18.92 30.14 13.52
CA GLU A 101 -20.13 30.74 12.99
C GLU A 101 -20.60 29.98 11.75
N GLY A 102 -21.88 29.61 11.70
CA GLY A 102 -22.46 28.92 10.53
C GLY A 102 -22.27 27.41 10.48
N GLY A 103 -21.88 26.77 11.60
CA GLY A 103 -21.88 25.31 11.77
C GLY A 103 -22.89 24.82 12.81
N ILE A 104 -22.92 23.50 13.01
CA ILE A 104 -23.73 22.83 14.04
C ILE A 104 -22.82 22.51 15.23
N GLY A 105 -23.01 23.26 16.31
CA GLY A 105 -22.28 23.07 17.56
C GLY A 105 -22.99 22.08 18.49
N VAL A 106 -22.29 21.05 18.93
CA VAL A 106 -22.75 20.12 19.97
C VAL A 106 -21.74 20.14 21.11
N ASP A 107 -22.20 20.31 22.35
CA ASP A 107 -21.32 20.23 23.52
C ASP A 107 -20.98 18.76 23.83
N LEU A 108 -20.08 18.19 23.01
CA LEU A 108 -19.68 16.79 23.09
C LEU A 108 -19.05 16.48 24.44
N GLN A 109 -18.30 17.43 25.00
CA GLN A 109 -17.67 17.28 26.30
C GLN A 109 -18.70 17.20 27.43
N GLN A 110 -19.78 17.99 27.38
CA GLN A 110 -20.84 17.95 28.37
C GLN A 110 -21.71 16.69 28.25
N ILE A 111 -21.87 16.13 27.06
CA ILE A 111 -22.51 14.81 26.87
C ILE A 111 -21.66 13.73 27.56
N VAL A 112 -20.37 13.67 27.24
CA VAL A 112 -19.45 12.69 27.84
C VAL A 112 -19.44 12.79 29.37
N LYS A 113 -19.39 14.00 29.93
CA LYS A 113 -19.43 14.21 31.39
C LYS A 113 -20.72 13.71 32.04
N ARG A 114 -21.89 13.93 31.42
CA ARG A 114 -23.18 13.49 31.98
C ARG A 114 -23.30 11.98 32.08
N HIS A 115 -22.72 11.26 31.13
CA HIS A 115 -22.65 9.79 31.13
C HIS A 115 -21.41 9.24 31.84
N GLN A 116 -20.67 10.09 32.59
CA GLN A 116 -19.44 9.70 33.31
C GLN A 116 -18.39 9.02 32.40
N GLY A 117 -18.38 9.38 31.12
CA GLY A 117 -17.50 8.80 30.12
C GLY A 117 -16.06 9.32 30.19
N ALA A 118 -15.13 8.53 29.66
CA ALA A 118 -13.73 8.95 29.52
C ALA A 118 -13.60 10.06 28.46
N PRO A 119 -12.63 11.00 28.59
CA PRO A 119 -12.46 12.11 27.62
C PRO A 119 -12.34 11.68 26.15
N ILE A 120 -11.79 10.49 25.88
CA ILE A 120 -11.67 9.92 24.51
C ILE A 120 -13.03 9.57 23.88
N MET A 121 -14.07 9.33 24.68
CA MET A 121 -15.43 9.04 24.21
C MET A 121 -16.10 10.26 23.54
N ARG A 122 -15.43 11.41 23.55
CA ARG A 122 -15.82 12.56 22.73
C ARG A 122 -15.86 12.21 21.23
N ASN A 123 -15.03 11.28 20.79
CA ASN A 123 -15.09 10.73 19.44
C ASN A 123 -16.41 10.02 19.19
N THR A 124 -16.85 9.19 20.14
CA THR A 124 -18.11 8.47 20.07
C THR A 124 -19.30 9.43 20.02
N ALA A 125 -19.26 10.50 20.82
CA ALA A 125 -20.24 11.58 20.73
C ALA A 125 -20.23 12.24 19.34
N ALA A 126 -19.04 12.52 18.78
CA ALA A 126 -18.92 13.11 17.44
C ALA A 126 -19.46 12.18 16.34
N ILE A 127 -19.22 10.87 16.45
CA ILE A 127 -19.76 9.85 15.54
C ILE A 127 -21.29 9.80 15.64
N GLY A 128 -21.85 9.80 16.84
CA GLY A 128 -23.30 9.84 17.05
C GLY A 128 -23.92 11.10 16.45
N ALA A 129 -23.32 12.26 16.70
CA ALA A 129 -23.74 13.53 16.12
C ALA A 129 -23.64 13.56 14.59
N LEU A 130 -22.57 13.00 14.01
CA LEU A 130 -22.46 12.87 12.56
C LEU A 130 -23.53 11.92 12.01
N ALA A 131 -23.79 10.80 12.67
CA ALA A 131 -24.81 9.86 12.21
C ALA A 131 -26.22 10.48 12.25
N GLY A 132 -26.52 11.31 13.25
CA GLY A 132 -27.77 12.07 13.33
C GLY A 132 -27.86 13.10 12.20
N LEU A 133 -26.78 13.85 11.97
CA LEU A 133 -26.65 14.79 10.85
C LEU A 133 -26.94 14.14 9.49
N LEU A 134 -26.44 12.92 9.30
CA LEU A 134 -26.58 12.14 8.07
C LEU A 134 -27.89 11.35 7.98
N GLU A 135 -28.76 11.46 8.99
CA GLU A 135 -30.00 10.71 9.17
C GLU A 135 -29.84 9.19 8.99
N VAL A 136 -28.73 8.65 9.52
CA VAL A 136 -28.46 7.22 9.48
C VAL A 136 -29.27 6.50 10.54
N ASP A 137 -30.03 5.49 10.14
CA ASP A 137 -30.82 4.66 11.04
C ASP A 137 -30.02 4.18 12.27
N TRP A 138 -30.56 4.44 13.47
CA TRP A 138 -29.85 4.22 14.73
C TRP A 138 -29.43 2.75 14.94
N ASP A 139 -30.22 1.79 14.49
CA ASP A 139 -29.88 0.37 14.66
C ASP A 139 -28.62 0.01 13.86
N LYS A 140 -28.36 0.71 12.75
CA LYS A 140 -27.09 0.57 12.01
C LYS A 140 -25.95 1.24 12.76
N VAL A 141 -26.18 2.42 13.33
CA VAL A 141 -25.19 3.19 14.10
C VAL A 141 -24.73 2.40 15.32
N SER A 142 -25.67 1.92 16.15
CA SER A 142 -25.37 1.17 17.37
C SER A 142 -24.53 -0.07 17.06
N ARG A 143 -24.93 -0.88 16.08
CA ARG A 143 -24.17 -2.06 15.66
C ARG A 143 -22.77 -1.72 15.14
N VAL A 144 -22.54 -0.55 14.56
CA VAL A 144 -21.19 -0.15 14.10
C VAL A 144 -20.31 0.20 15.29
N ILE A 145 -20.88 0.88 16.28
CA ILE A 145 -20.20 1.20 17.54
C ILE A 145 -19.85 -0.10 18.28
N GLU A 146 -20.77 -1.07 18.34
CA GLU A 146 -20.53 -2.40 18.91
C GLU A 146 -19.31 -3.10 18.29
N ASP A 147 -19.24 -3.14 16.95
CA ASP A 147 -18.12 -3.78 16.23
C ASP A 147 -16.78 -3.06 16.41
N THR A 148 -16.79 -1.73 16.53
CA THR A 148 -15.57 -0.90 16.42
C THR A 148 -15.05 -0.38 17.75
N ILE A 149 -15.92 -0.32 18.76
CA ILE A 149 -15.62 0.23 20.09
C ILE A 149 -16.23 -0.72 21.15
N PRO A 150 -15.75 -1.97 21.26
CA PRO A 150 -16.31 -2.94 22.20
C PRO A 150 -16.05 -2.59 23.68
N LYS A 151 -15.05 -1.75 23.95
CA LYS A 151 -14.67 -1.35 25.31
C LYS A 151 -15.64 -0.29 25.85
N ALA A 152 -16.18 -0.53 27.05
CA ALA A 152 -17.16 0.35 27.70
C ALA A 152 -18.37 0.66 26.79
N LEU A 153 -18.88 -0.39 26.14
CA LEU A 153 -19.88 -0.32 25.08
C LEU A 153 -21.15 0.43 25.50
N GLU A 154 -21.72 0.11 26.66
CA GLU A 154 -22.97 0.73 27.14
C GLU A 154 -22.84 2.26 27.24
N ALA A 155 -21.77 2.75 27.88
CA ALA A 155 -21.51 4.17 27.98
C ALA A 155 -21.30 4.83 26.60
N ASN A 156 -20.60 4.14 25.69
CA ASN A 156 -20.41 4.61 24.32
C ASN A 156 -21.73 4.73 23.56
N LEU A 157 -22.63 3.74 23.67
CA LEU A 157 -23.94 3.76 23.03
C LEU A 157 -24.82 4.89 23.57
N GLN A 158 -24.87 5.08 24.89
CA GLN A 158 -25.63 6.17 25.51
C GLN A 158 -25.12 7.56 25.08
N ILE A 159 -23.80 7.74 25.08
CA ILE A 159 -23.15 8.99 24.63
C ILE A 159 -23.43 9.27 23.15
N ALA A 160 -23.28 8.27 22.29
CA ALA A 160 -23.59 8.41 20.87
C ALA A 160 -25.07 8.71 20.63
N ARG A 161 -25.98 8.07 21.39
CA ARG A 161 -27.43 8.23 21.24
C ARG A 161 -27.87 9.65 21.54
N GLU A 162 -27.39 10.20 22.65
CA GLU A 162 -27.72 11.58 23.01
C GLU A 162 -27.21 12.58 21.95
N ALA A 163 -25.99 12.37 21.44
CA ALA A 163 -25.43 13.23 20.40
C ALA A 163 -26.19 13.10 19.06
N TYR A 164 -26.62 11.89 18.72
CA TYR A 164 -27.46 11.59 17.56
C TYR A 164 -28.80 12.33 17.60
N GLU A 165 -29.51 12.25 18.73
CA GLU A 165 -30.83 12.89 18.90
C GLU A 165 -30.77 14.42 18.82
N LYS A 166 -29.63 15.02 19.18
CA LYS A 166 -29.42 16.47 19.09
C LYS A 166 -29.17 16.98 17.67
N THR A 167 -28.87 16.10 16.72
CA THR A 167 -28.41 16.47 15.37
C THR A 167 -29.28 15.95 14.24
N ILE A 168 -30.14 14.96 14.52
CA ILE A 168 -31.12 14.47 13.57
C ILE A 168 -32.02 15.61 13.04
N GLY A 169 -32.21 15.67 11.72
CA GLY A 169 -32.98 16.71 11.05
C GLY A 169 -32.27 18.05 10.87
N LEU A 170 -31.04 18.22 11.37
CA LEU A 170 -30.24 19.44 11.15
C LEU A 170 -29.35 19.39 9.91
N GLY A 171 -29.19 18.21 9.31
CA GLY A 171 -28.28 17.95 8.20
C GLY A 171 -28.97 17.51 6.92
N PHE A 172 -28.47 16.45 6.31
CA PHE A 172 -29.02 15.87 5.10
C PHE A 172 -28.95 14.36 5.14
N ARG A 173 -29.94 13.70 4.55
CA ARG A 173 -30.03 12.25 4.54
C ARG A 173 -29.03 11.59 3.59
N VAL A 174 -28.33 10.57 4.09
CA VAL A 174 -27.54 9.62 3.29
C VAL A 174 -28.30 8.32 3.16
N ASP A 175 -28.90 8.09 1.99
CA ASP A 175 -29.67 6.89 1.75
C ASP A 175 -28.79 5.63 1.66
N PRO A 176 -29.23 4.50 2.25
CA PRO A 176 -28.61 3.21 2.02
C PRO A 176 -28.70 2.80 0.54
N LEU A 177 -27.64 2.17 0.05
CA LEU A 177 -27.58 1.54 -1.26
C LEU A 177 -28.00 0.07 -1.17
N SER A 178 -28.41 -0.52 -2.28
CA SER A 178 -28.83 -1.93 -2.35
C SER A 178 -27.68 -2.95 -2.26
N GLN A 179 -26.43 -2.49 -2.43
CA GLN A 179 -25.26 -3.36 -2.43
C GLN A 179 -24.73 -3.60 -1.01
N PRO A 180 -24.20 -4.80 -0.73
CA PRO A 180 -23.73 -5.14 0.62
C PRO A 180 -22.42 -4.39 0.98
N PRO A 181 -22.12 -4.27 2.29
CA PRO A 181 -20.79 -3.89 2.75
C PRO A 181 -19.75 -4.91 2.29
N VAL A 182 -18.53 -4.43 2.06
CA VAL A 182 -17.39 -5.27 1.70
C VAL A 182 -16.27 -5.11 2.74
N PRO A 183 -15.30 -6.04 2.83
CA PRO A 183 -14.15 -5.85 3.69
C PRO A 183 -13.46 -4.52 3.43
N LEU A 184 -13.07 -3.85 4.52
CA LEU A 184 -12.23 -2.66 4.46
C LEU A 184 -10.82 -3.08 4.86
N VAL A 185 -9.86 -2.92 3.97
CA VAL A 185 -8.46 -3.32 4.20
C VAL A 185 -7.53 -2.18 3.85
N SER A 186 -6.45 -2.04 4.61
CA SER A 186 -5.34 -1.17 4.24
C SER A 186 -4.45 -1.81 3.17
N GLY A 187 -3.64 -1.00 2.49
CA GLY A 187 -2.67 -1.53 1.53
C GLY A 187 -1.70 -2.53 2.18
N ASN A 188 -1.21 -2.24 3.38
CA ASN A 188 -0.31 -3.15 4.11
C ASN A 188 -1.00 -4.46 4.56
N GLU A 189 -2.27 -4.41 4.97
CA GLU A 189 -3.04 -5.64 5.24
C GLU A 189 -3.21 -6.46 3.97
N ALA A 190 -3.45 -5.81 2.82
CA ALA A 190 -3.56 -6.51 1.55
C ALA A 190 -2.22 -7.14 1.10
N ILE A 191 -1.09 -6.47 1.31
CA ILE A 191 0.26 -7.04 1.11
C ILE A 191 0.43 -8.30 1.97
N ALA A 192 0.13 -8.20 3.27
CA ALA A 192 0.24 -9.32 4.21
C ALA A 192 -0.61 -10.52 3.75
N LEU A 193 -1.89 -10.28 3.43
CA LEU A 193 -2.82 -11.32 2.98
C LEU A 193 -2.42 -11.92 1.62
N GLY A 194 -1.89 -11.12 0.70
CA GLY A 194 -1.39 -11.59 -0.59
C GLY A 194 -0.20 -12.53 -0.43
N ALA A 195 0.73 -12.19 0.45
CA ALA A 195 1.85 -13.06 0.81
C ALA A 195 1.37 -14.36 1.46
N VAL A 196 0.44 -14.29 2.43
CA VAL A 196 -0.15 -15.46 3.08
C VAL A 196 -0.82 -16.37 2.06
N GLY A 197 -1.62 -15.82 1.13
CA GLY A 197 -2.25 -16.57 0.05
C GLY A 197 -1.25 -17.30 -0.85
N ALA A 198 -0.05 -16.73 -1.03
CA ALA A 198 1.05 -17.35 -1.77
C ALA A 198 1.95 -18.27 -0.91
N GLY A 199 1.56 -18.54 0.34
CA GLY A 199 2.21 -19.52 1.21
C GLY A 199 3.35 -18.95 2.05
N LEU A 200 3.29 -17.67 2.43
CA LEU A 200 4.22 -17.08 3.39
C LEU A 200 4.32 -17.94 4.66
N ASN A 201 5.54 -18.28 5.09
CA ASN A 201 5.78 -19.00 6.34
C ASN A 201 6.25 -18.07 7.46
N MET A 202 7.08 -17.09 7.12
CA MET A 202 7.70 -16.22 8.10
C MET A 202 7.77 -14.78 7.61
N TYR A 203 7.47 -13.83 8.50
CA TYR A 203 7.67 -12.41 8.27
C TYR A 203 8.62 -11.84 9.32
N ILE A 204 9.71 -11.23 8.86
CA ILE A 204 10.75 -10.67 9.72
C ILE A 204 10.86 -9.18 9.43
N ALA A 205 10.74 -8.33 10.46
CA ALA A 205 10.81 -6.89 10.27
C ALA A 205 11.31 -6.15 11.50
N TYR A 206 12.02 -5.04 11.26
CA TYR A 206 12.28 -4.01 12.24
C TYR A 206 11.25 -2.90 12.04
N PRO A 207 10.55 -2.42 13.09
CA PRO A 207 9.52 -1.41 12.95
C PRO A 207 10.05 -0.12 12.33
N MET A 208 9.53 0.20 11.14
CA MET A 208 9.74 1.48 10.49
C MET A 208 8.46 1.91 9.76
N THR A 209 8.01 3.14 10.02
CA THR A 209 6.87 3.73 9.32
C THR A 209 7.17 3.89 7.84
N PRO A 210 6.26 3.50 6.92
CA PRO A 210 4.90 2.99 7.16
C PRO A 210 4.77 1.45 7.12
N ALA A 211 5.86 0.69 7.04
CA ALA A 211 5.82 -0.78 6.91
C ALA A 211 5.44 -1.52 8.21
N SER A 212 5.59 -0.91 9.38
CA SER A 212 5.34 -1.56 10.69
C SER A 212 3.96 -2.20 10.84
N SER A 213 2.93 -1.68 10.17
CA SER A 213 1.58 -2.25 10.30
C SER A 213 1.44 -3.65 9.69
N ILE A 214 2.33 -4.06 8.77
CA ILE A 214 2.40 -5.45 8.28
C ILE A 214 2.81 -6.38 9.43
N LEU A 215 3.83 -6.01 10.20
CA LEU A 215 4.28 -6.77 11.37
C LEU A 215 3.16 -6.89 12.40
N HIS A 216 2.53 -5.77 12.76
CA HIS A 216 1.44 -5.77 13.74
C HIS A 216 0.26 -6.63 13.30
N TYR A 217 -0.12 -6.56 12.02
CA TYR A 217 -1.24 -7.34 11.49
C TYR A 217 -0.94 -8.83 11.51
N LEU A 218 0.22 -9.25 10.99
CA LEU A 218 0.60 -10.67 10.96
C LEU A 218 0.78 -11.22 12.37
N ALA A 219 1.40 -10.48 13.28
CA ALA A 219 1.60 -10.92 14.68
C ALA A 219 0.25 -11.07 15.41
N ALA A 220 -0.70 -10.17 15.17
CA ALA A 220 -2.05 -10.27 15.76
C ALA A 220 -2.88 -11.44 15.23
N HIS A 221 -2.51 -12.01 14.07
CA HIS A 221 -3.24 -13.09 13.41
C HIS A 221 -2.34 -14.32 13.12
N GLU A 222 -1.22 -14.46 13.83
CA GLU A 222 -0.18 -15.46 13.58
C GLU A 222 -0.75 -16.89 13.58
N GLU A 223 -1.58 -17.24 14.56
CA GLU A 223 -2.24 -18.55 14.65
C GLU A 223 -3.24 -18.78 13.50
N ALA A 224 -4.07 -17.78 13.20
CA ALA A 224 -5.11 -17.88 12.17
C ALA A 224 -4.54 -17.97 10.75
N LEU A 225 -3.38 -17.32 10.52
CA LEU A 225 -2.73 -17.26 9.21
C LEU A 225 -1.59 -18.29 9.06
N GLY A 226 -1.12 -18.90 10.15
CA GLY A 226 0.00 -19.86 10.13
C GLY A 226 1.34 -19.22 9.75
N VAL A 227 1.54 -17.95 10.11
CA VAL A 227 2.75 -17.17 9.76
C VAL A 227 3.50 -16.78 11.01
N VAL A 228 4.77 -17.19 11.12
CA VAL A 228 5.64 -16.79 12.23
C VAL A 228 6.12 -15.36 12.04
N THR A 229 6.01 -14.53 13.07
CA THR A 229 6.53 -13.15 13.05
C THR A 229 7.76 -12.97 13.94
N ILE A 230 8.80 -12.32 13.44
CA ILE A 230 10.03 -12.04 14.19
C ILE A 230 10.37 -10.55 14.11
N HIS A 231 10.75 -9.98 15.24
CA HIS A 231 11.22 -8.60 15.38
C HIS A 231 12.67 -8.58 15.90
N PRO A 232 13.66 -8.52 14.99
CA PRO A 232 15.09 -8.41 15.34
C PRO A 232 15.49 -6.99 15.74
N GLU A 233 16.77 -6.79 16.06
CA GLU A 233 17.35 -5.55 16.57
C GLU A 233 17.65 -4.47 15.51
N SER A 234 17.74 -4.84 14.22
CA SER A 234 18.04 -3.91 13.11
C SER A 234 17.63 -4.48 11.75
N GLU A 235 17.59 -3.63 10.71
CA GLU A 235 17.32 -4.05 9.34
C GLU A 235 18.39 -4.99 8.75
N ILE A 236 19.64 -4.90 9.20
CA ILE A 236 20.70 -5.85 8.81
C ILE A 236 20.34 -7.24 9.36
N ALA A 237 19.99 -7.32 10.65
CA ALA A 237 19.57 -8.57 11.29
C ALA A 237 18.32 -9.14 10.61
N VAL A 238 17.34 -8.30 10.27
CA VAL A 238 16.14 -8.70 9.51
C VAL A 238 16.49 -9.40 8.21
N ALA A 239 17.30 -8.77 7.35
CA ALA A 239 17.61 -9.33 6.04
C ALA A 239 18.43 -10.62 6.15
N LEU A 240 19.44 -10.66 7.02
CA LEU A 240 20.29 -11.86 7.19
C LEU A 240 19.52 -13.03 7.83
N MET A 241 18.67 -12.78 8.82
CA MET A 241 17.79 -13.81 9.40
C MET A 241 16.83 -14.36 8.34
N ALA A 242 16.26 -13.48 7.50
CA ALA A 242 15.34 -13.87 6.45
C ALA A 242 16.02 -14.77 5.39
N LEU A 243 17.25 -14.45 5.00
CA LEU A 243 18.02 -15.30 4.08
C LEU A 243 18.36 -16.66 4.72
N GLY A 244 18.67 -16.69 6.02
CA GLY A 244 18.88 -17.93 6.76
C GLY A 244 17.61 -18.80 6.82
N ALA A 245 16.44 -18.20 7.03
CA ALA A 245 15.16 -18.90 7.01
C ALA A 245 14.77 -19.38 5.60
N ALA A 246 15.00 -18.58 4.57
CA ALA A 246 14.78 -19.00 3.17
C ALA A 246 15.70 -20.16 2.76
N TYR A 247 16.95 -20.15 3.24
CA TYR A 247 17.90 -21.26 3.05
C TYR A 247 17.41 -22.59 3.63
N THR A 248 16.60 -22.57 4.71
CA THR A 248 15.99 -23.79 5.27
C THR A 248 14.65 -24.17 4.61
N GLY A 249 14.18 -23.41 3.63
CA GLY A 249 12.97 -23.70 2.87
C GLY A 249 11.73 -22.90 3.28
N ALA A 250 11.84 -21.98 4.25
CA ALA A 250 10.71 -21.14 4.64
C ALA A 250 10.49 -20.03 3.61
N ARG A 251 9.25 -19.85 3.12
CA ARG A 251 8.88 -18.68 2.32
C ARG A 251 8.89 -17.44 3.19
N VAL A 252 9.86 -16.54 2.96
CA VAL A 252 10.05 -15.35 3.79
C VAL A 252 9.79 -14.06 3.02
N MET A 253 9.15 -13.13 3.73
CA MET A 253 8.99 -11.74 3.32
C MET A 253 9.51 -10.83 4.44
N VAL A 254 10.15 -9.72 4.07
CA VAL A 254 10.56 -8.66 5.00
C VAL A 254 9.92 -7.35 4.59
N GLY A 255 9.69 -6.44 5.54
CA GLY A 255 9.15 -5.11 5.25
C GLY A 255 9.96 -4.00 5.88
N THR A 256 10.14 -2.92 5.12
CA THR A 256 10.98 -1.77 5.48
C THR A 256 10.56 -0.51 4.69
N SER A 257 11.38 0.53 4.72
CA SER A 257 11.27 1.78 3.99
C SER A 257 12.68 2.26 3.61
N GLY A 258 12.83 3.29 2.78
CA GLY A 258 14.11 3.68 2.15
C GLY A 258 15.35 3.66 3.07
N GLY A 259 15.27 4.23 4.27
CA GLY A 259 16.40 4.26 5.22
C GLY A 259 16.84 2.87 5.70
N GLY A 260 15.89 2.02 6.05
CA GLY A 260 16.17 0.64 6.45
C GLY A 260 16.52 -0.26 5.26
N PHE A 261 15.93 -0.01 4.09
CA PHE A 261 16.30 -0.71 2.86
C PHE A 261 17.76 -0.45 2.47
N ALA A 262 18.28 0.76 2.69
CA ALA A 262 19.71 1.07 2.52
C ALA A 262 20.62 0.13 3.33
N LEU A 263 20.23 -0.21 4.56
CA LEU A 263 20.96 -1.13 5.42
C LEU A 263 20.87 -2.60 4.94
N MET A 264 19.87 -2.94 4.13
CA MET A 264 19.67 -4.30 3.60
C MET A 264 20.39 -4.57 2.27
N THR A 265 20.97 -3.54 1.63
CA THR A 265 21.49 -3.64 0.25
C THR A 265 22.62 -4.68 0.08
N GLU A 266 23.45 -4.89 1.10
CA GLU A 266 24.46 -5.96 1.08
C GLU A 266 23.78 -7.35 1.05
N ALA A 267 22.75 -7.56 1.87
CA ALA A 267 21.98 -8.80 1.89
C ALA A 267 21.23 -9.03 0.57
N VAL A 268 20.79 -7.98 -0.13
CA VAL A 268 20.24 -8.11 -1.49
C VAL A 268 21.28 -8.68 -2.46
N SER A 269 22.53 -8.24 -2.36
CA SER A 269 23.64 -8.77 -3.17
C SER A 269 23.88 -10.25 -2.86
N LEU A 270 23.87 -10.61 -1.57
CA LEU A 270 23.96 -12.00 -1.13
C LEU A 270 22.80 -12.85 -1.68
N ALA A 271 21.56 -12.34 -1.63
CA ALA A 271 20.38 -13.05 -2.16
C ALA A 271 20.51 -13.34 -3.66
N GLY A 272 21.00 -12.35 -4.42
CA GLY A 272 21.27 -12.50 -5.85
C GLY A 272 22.36 -13.53 -6.15
N GLN A 273 23.51 -13.42 -5.46
CA GLN A 273 24.66 -14.31 -5.66
C GLN A 273 24.35 -15.75 -5.24
N ALA A 274 23.73 -15.93 -4.07
CA ALA A 274 23.38 -17.23 -3.52
C ALA A 274 22.11 -17.84 -4.11
N GLU A 275 21.40 -17.11 -4.98
CA GLU A 275 20.11 -17.48 -5.56
C GLU A 275 19.06 -17.84 -4.49
N ILE A 276 19.01 -17.06 -3.39
CA ILE A 276 18.07 -17.28 -2.30
C ILE A 276 16.76 -16.52 -2.58
N PRO A 277 15.60 -17.21 -2.61
CA PRO A 277 14.31 -16.57 -2.83
C PRO A 277 13.89 -15.75 -1.60
N ILE A 278 13.59 -14.47 -1.80
CA ILE A 278 13.12 -13.56 -0.73
C ILE A 278 12.29 -12.44 -1.33
N VAL A 279 11.28 -11.96 -0.59
CA VAL A 279 10.51 -10.77 -0.95
C VAL A 279 10.84 -9.63 0.02
N PHE A 280 11.26 -8.49 -0.53
CA PHE A 280 11.40 -7.23 0.20
C PHE A 280 10.19 -6.34 -0.11
N VAL A 281 9.46 -5.93 0.92
CA VAL A 281 8.45 -4.88 0.81
C VAL A 281 9.12 -3.58 1.21
N GLU A 282 9.32 -2.70 0.23
CA GLU A 282 9.79 -1.35 0.45
C GLU A 282 8.57 -0.44 0.40
N CYS A 283 8.18 0.10 1.55
CA CYS A 283 7.10 1.07 1.64
C CYS A 283 7.69 2.47 1.63
N GLN A 284 7.78 3.07 0.44
CA GLN A 284 8.39 4.37 0.23
C GLN A 284 7.76 5.46 1.11
N ARG A 285 8.60 6.38 1.58
CA ARG A 285 8.18 7.60 2.29
C ARG A 285 9.05 8.77 1.82
N ALA A 286 8.67 9.99 2.20
CA ALA A 286 9.46 11.17 1.84
C ALA A 286 10.88 11.10 2.42
N GLY A 287 11.89 10.96 1.56
CA GLY A 287 13.32 11.09 1.86
C GLY A 287 13.90 12.46 1.44
N PRO A 288 15.24 12.60 1.33
CA PRO A 288 16.28 11.62 1.65
C PRO A 288 16.53 11.47 3.16
N SER A 289 17.34 10.48 3.55
CA SER A 289 17.65 10.17 4.96
C SER A 289 16.37 9.91 5.76
N THR A 290 16.22 10.44 6.97
CA THR A 290 14.98 10.35 7.74
C THR A 290 13.78 10.96 7.00
N GLY A 291 14.03 12.07 6.28
CA GLY A 291 13.03 12.84 5.55
C GLY A 291 11.80 13.18 6.38
N VAL A 292 10.60 12.88 5.87
CA VAL A 292 9.31 13.13 6.54
C VAL A 292 8.53 11.81 6.68
N PRO A 293 8.76 11.04 7.76
CA PRO A 293 8.39 9.62 7.84
C PRO A 293 6.91 9.28 7.70
N THR A 294 6.02 10.21 8.04
CA THR A 294 4.56 10.02 8.06
C THR A 294 3.88 10.44 6.75
N TYR A 295 4.68 10.74 5.73
CA TYR A 295 4.22 11.29 4.45
C TYR A 295 4.76 10.50 3.25
N THR A 296 4.03 10.61 2.14
CA THR A 296 4.29 9.80 0.94
C THR A 296 5.26 10.48 -0.01
N MET A 297 6.07 9.65 -0.67
CA MET A 297 6.87 9.98 -1.84
C MET A 297 7.18 8.67 -2.58
N GLN A 298 7.39 8.75 -3.89
CA GLN A 298 7.73 7.62 -4.76
C GLN A 298 9.13 7.85 -5.35
N ALA A 299 10.13 8.05 -4.48
CA ALA A 299 11.47 8.48 -4.86
C ALA A 299 12.55 7.38 -4.78
N ASP A 300 12.16 6.12 -4.52
CA ASP A 300 13.12 5.03 -4.32
C ASP A 300 13.15 4.04 -5.51
N LEU A 301 12.47 4.34 -6.63
CA LEU A 301 12.43 3.46 -7.80
C LEU A 301 13.83 3.07 -8.29
N PHE A 302 14.67 4.04 -8.65
CA PHE A 302 16.02 3.73 -9.11
C PHE A 302 16.91 3.20 -8.00
N PHE A 303 16.63 3.54 -6.74
CA PHE A 303 17.36 2.96 -5.63
C PHE A 303 17.11 1.45 -5.54
N VAL A 304 15.86 1.00 -5.64
CA VAL A 304 15.48 -0.43 -5.65
C VAL A 304 15.94 -1.14 -6.93
N LEU A 305 15.78 -0.51 -8.10
CA LEU A 305 16.21 -1.10 -9.38
C LEU A 305 17.71 -1.39 -9.42
N ASN A 306 18.52 -0.58 -8.72
CA ASN A 306 19.98 -0.68 -8.70
C ASN A 306 20.54 -1.15 -7.34
N ALA A 307 19.69 -1.70 -6.46
CA ALA A 307 20.11 -2.12 -5.12
C ALA A 307 21.00 -3.37 -5.17
N GLY A 308 22.09 -3.33 -4.41
CA GLY A 308 23.11 -4.39 -4.33
C GLY A 308 24.23 -4.22 -5.36
N HIS A 309 25.43 -4.64 -4.98
CA HIS A 309 26.60 -4.58 -5.87
C HIS A 309 26.65 -5.82 -6.78
N GLY A 310 27.18 -5.65 -8.00
CA GLY A 310 27.18 -6.68 -9.03
C GLY A 310 25.88 -6.76 -9.82
N GLU A 311 25.77 -7.75 -10.71
CA GLU A 311 24.62 -7.92 -11.62
C GLU A 311 23.91 -9.24 -11.35
N PHE A 312 22.62 -9.17 -11.04
CA PHE A 312 21.75 -10.33 -10.81
C PHE A 312 20.31 -9.96 -11.17
N PRO A 313 19.50 -10.95 -11.60
CA PRO A 313 18.09 -10.70 -11.90
C PRO A 313 17.30 -10.40 -10.63
N ARG A 314 16.29 -9.54 -10.76
CA ARG A 314 15.33 -9.22 -9.71
C ARG A 314 13.93 -9.05 -10.31
N LEU A 315 12.91 -9.13 -9.45
CA LEU A 315 11.54 -8.78 -9.80
C LEU A 315 11.13 -7.54 -9.00
N VAL A 316 10.66 -6.48 -9.63
CA VAL A 316 10.10 -5.31 -8.95
C VAL A 316 8.67 -5.09 -9.43
N VAL A 317 7.72 -5.11 -8.50
CA VAL A 317 6.31 -4.82 -8.75
C VAL A 317 5.85 -3.60 -7.95
N ALA A 318 4.95 -2.78 -8.50
CA ALA A 318 4.44 -1.57 -7.84
C ALA A 318 2.90 -1.52 -7.86
N PRO A 319 2.22 -1.99 -6.79
CA PRO A 319 0.77 -1.91 -6.69
C PRO A 319 0.27 -0.47 -6.51
N GLY A 320 -0.90 -0.15 -7.09
CA GLY A 320 -1.53 1.17 -6.94
C GLY A 320 -2.76 1.21 -6.02
N ASP A 321 -3.30 0.06 -5.64
CA ASP A 321 -4.40 -0.07 -4.69
C ASP A 321 -4.31 -1.39 -3.90
N ALA A 322 -5.24 -1.60 -2.95
CA ALA A 322 -5.24 -2.79 -2.11
C ALA A 322 -5.40 -4.12 -2.90
N GLU A 323 -6.15 -4.13 -4.01
CA GLU A 323 -6.32 -5.38 -4.77
C GLU A 323 -5.06 -5.72 -5.55
N GLU A 324 -4.43 -4.72 -6.17
CA GLU A 324 -3.12 -4.87 -6.79
C GLU A 324 -2.06 -5.27 -5.77
N ALA A 325 -2.08 -4.70 -4.56
CA ALA A 325 -1.18 -5.07 -3.48
C ALA A 325 -1.32 -6.55 -3.09
N PHE A 326 -2.54 -7.05 -2.99
CA PHE A 326 -2.81 -8.47 -2.72
C PHE A 326 -2.26 -9.37 -3.84
N PHE A 327 -2.62 -9.11 -5.09
CA PHE A 327 -2.23 -9.97 -6.22
C PHE A 327 -0.74 -9.90 -6.53
N LEU A 328 -0.16 -8.70 -6.55
CA LEU A 328 1.25 -8.52 -6.91
C LEU A 328 2.19 -8.99 -5.81
N THR A 329 1.80 -8.93 -4.54
CA THR A 329 2.61 -9.54 -3.47
C THR A 329 2.60 -11.06 -3.58
N GLY A 330 1.45 -11.66 -3.88
CA GLY A 330 1.35 -13.09 -4.13
C GLY A 330 2.17 -13.52 -5.36
N LEU A 331 2.13 -12.74 -6.44
CA LEU A 331 2.97 -12.91 -7.62
C LEU A 331 4.46 -12.82 -7.25
N ALA A 332 4.87 -11.79 -6.51
CA ALA A 332 6.26 -11.57 -6.13
C ALA A 332 6.81 -12.75 -5.32
N LEU A 333 6.05 -13.27 -4.35
CA LEU A 333 6.48 -14.42 -3.56
C LEU A 333 6.59 -15.69 -4.42
N ASN A 334 5.61 -15.95 -5.28
CA ASN A 334 5.65 -17.10 -6.17
C ASN A 334 6.81 -17.03 -7.18
N MET A 335 7.06 -15.87 -7.77
CA MET A 335 8.15 -15.67 -8.73
C MET A 335 9.51 -15.70 -8.05
N ALA A 336 9.66 -15.13 -6.86
CA ALA A 336 10.89 -15.22 -6.06
C ALA A 336 11.28 -16.68 -5.86
N TRP A 337 10.33 -17.54 -5.48
CA TRP A 337 10.56 -18.97 -5.26
C TRP A 337 10.78 -19.77 -6.54
N LYS A 338 9.96 -19.53 -7.57
CA LYS A 338 10.06 -20.22 -8.85
C LYS A 338 11.41 -19.94 -9.53
N TYR A 339 11.82 -18.67 -9.50
CA TYR A 339 13.04 -18.22 -10.15
C TYR A 339 14.24 -18.11 -9.22
N GLN A 340 14.10 -18.29 -7.90
CA GLN A 340 15.21 -18.25 -6.94
C GLN A 340 15.98 -16.93 -7.01
N LEU A 341 15.28 -15.82 -6.79
CA LEU A 341 15.81 -14.46 -6.89
C LEU A 341 15.17 -13.53 -5.85
N PRO A 342 15.79 -12.39 -5.53
CA PRO A 342 15.15 -11.35 -4.74
C PRO A 342 14.03 -10.67 -5.55
N ALA A 343 12.85 -10.58 -4.94
CA ALA A 343 11.72 -9.81 -5.45
C ALA A 343 11.38 -8.65 -4.53
N PHE A 344 10.77 -7.60 -5.09
CA PHE A 344 10.48 -6.34 -4.42
C PHE A 344 9.04 -5.95 -4.68
N VAL A 345 8.32 -5.65 -3.60
CA VAL A 345 7.02 -4.96 -3.66
C VAL A 345 7.25 -3.52 -3.27
N LEU A 346 7.16 -2.63 -4.26
CA LEU A 346 7.42 -1.20 -4.11
C LEU A 346 6.08 -0.49 -3.84
N SER A 347 5.77 -0.33 -2.55
CA SER A 347 4.60 0.41 -2.06
C SER A 347 5.00 1.87 -1.77
N ASP A 348 4.07 2.65 -1.23
CA ASP A 348 4.36 3.96 -0.66
C ASP A 348 3.41 4.24 0.52
N LYS A 349 3.73 5.24 1.35
CA LYS A 349 2.92 5.58 2.53
C LYS A 349 1.45 5.79 2.21
N HIS A 350 1.14 6.32 1.03
CA HIS A 350 -0.25 6.56 0.66
C HIS A 350 -1.00 5.25 0.48
N LEU A 351 -0.46 4.29 -0.27
CA LEU A 351 -1.06 2.95 -0.37
C LEU A 351 -1.06 2.22 0.97
N SER A 352 0.09 2.18 1.64
CA SER A 352 0.31 1.40 2.86
C SER A 352 -0.72 1.66 3.96
N GLU A 353 -1.10 2.93 4.16
CA GLU A 353 -1.96 3.32 5.27
C GLU A 353 -3.39 3.74 4.89
N SER A 354 -3.67 3.95 3.59
CA SER A 354 -5.04 4.20 3.13
C SER A 354 -5.87 2.93 3.25
N ILE A 355 -7.17 3.07 3.48
CA ILE A 355 -8.11 1.96 3.61
C ILE A 355 -9.06 1.97 2.42
N PHE A 356 -9.27 0.80 1.84
CA PHE A 356 -10.01 0.57 0.62
C PHE A 356 -11.16 -0.40 0.87
N SER A 357 -12.28 -0.22 0.18
CA SER A 357 -13.20 -1.32 -0.09
C SER A 357 -12.50 -2.38 -0.95
N PHE A 358 -12.47 -3.62 -0.44
CA PHE A 358 -11.75 -4.74 -1.04
C PHE A 358 -12.73 -5.78 -1.58
N GLU A 359 -12.70 -6.00 -2.90
CA GLU A 359 -13.66 -6.86 -3.61
C GLU A 359 -12.96 -7.97 -4.42
N ALA A 360 -11.64 -8.13 -4.25
CA ALA A 360 -10.86 -9.12 -4.96
C ALA A 360 -11.20 -10.56 -4.54
N ASN A 361 -11.16 -11.47 -5.52
CA ASN A 361 -11.24 -12.90 -5.26
C ASN A 361 -9.92 -13.43 -4.69
N VAL A 362 -9.88 -13.59 -3.37
CA VAL A 362 -8.69 -14.06 -2.65
C VAL A 362 -8.23 -15.47 -3.07
N ALA A 363 -9.13 -16.29 -3.62
CA ALA A 363 -8.80 -17.66 -4.02
C ALA A 363 -7.91 -17.75 -5.28
N LEU A 364 -7.68 -16.64 -5.98
CA LEU A 364 -6.81 -16.60 -7.16
C LEU A 364 -5.32 -16.59 -6.80
N VAL A 365 -4.96 -16.20 -5.58
CA VAL A 365 -3.57 -16.27 -5.09
C VAL A 365 -3.38 -17.59 -4.37
N LYS A 366 -2.47 -18.42 -4.87
CA LYS A 366 -2.11 -19.72 -4.30
C LYS A 366 -0.59 -19.93 -4.38
N PRO A 367 -0.01 -20.77 -3.52
CA PRO A 367 1.41 -21.11 -3.62
C PRO A 367 1.71 -21.82 -4.95
N ALA A 368 2.63 -21.27 -5.73
CA ALA A 368 3.18 -21.91 -6.93
C ALA A 368 4.36 -22.82 -6.56
N PRO A 369 4.54 -24.00 -7.18
CA PRO A 369 5.65 -24.89 -6.87
C PRO A 369 7.00 -24.30 -7.33
N ALA A 370 8.06 -24.59 -6.57
CA ALA A 370 9.44 -24.35 -6.97
C ALA A 370 10.05 -25.63 -7.58
N LEU A 371 11.12 -25.48 -8.38
CA LEU A 371 11.86 -26.62 -8.91
C LEU A 371 12.62 -27.32 -7.77
N MET A 372 12.24 -28.54 -7.43
CA MET A 372 12.85 -29.34 -6.37
C MET A 372 13.75 -30.42 -6.94
N TRP A 373 14.83 -30.77 -6.22
CA TRP A 373 15.65 -31.92 -6.54
C TRP A 373 14.85 -33.22 -6.35
N ASP A 374 14.99 -34.16 -7.28
CA ASP A 374 14.26 -35.43 -7.32
C ASP A 374 14.84 -36.51 -6.39
N GLY A 375 15.94 -36.19 -5.70
CA GLY A 375 16.64 -37.11 -4.81
C GLY A 375 17.56 -38.10 -5.53
N GLN A 376 17.77 -37.95 -6.84
CA GLN A 376 18.60 -38.84 -7.64
C GLN A 376 19.99 -38.25 -7.91
N GLY A 377 21.01 -39.10 -7.84
CA GLY A 377 22.39 -38.73 -8.12
C GLY A 377 23.03 -37.85 -7.06
N GLU A 378 24.07 -37.11 -7.47
CA GLU A 378 24.78 -36.17 -6.60
C GLU A 378 24.12 -34.79 -6.69
N TYR A 379 23.72 -34.22 -5.55
CA TYR A 379 23.08 -32.92 -5.51
C TYR A 379 24.05 -31.78 -5.83
N ARG A 380 23.61 -30.88 -6.73
CA ARG A 380 24.34 -29.69 -7.17
C ARG A 380 23.45 -28.46 -7.05
N ARG A 381 23.62 -27.68 -5.99
CA ARG A 381 22.78 -26.50 -5.68
C ARG A 381 22.69 -25.51 -6.83
N TYR A 382 23.77 -25.37 -7.60
CA TYR A 382 23.88 -24.40 -8.70
C TYR A 382 23.96 -25.09 -10.07
N LEU A 383 23.39 -26.29 -10.21
CA LEU A 383 23.29 -27.02 -11.48
C LEU A 383 22.79 -26.10 -12.61
N GLU A 384 23.50 -26.09 -13.73
CA GLU A 384 23.14 -25.29 -14.90
C GLU A 384 21.96 -25.91 -15.65
N GLY A 385 20.75 -25.52 -15.27
CA GLY A 385 19.54 -25.84 -16.02
C GLY A 385 19.38 -25.01 -17.30
N PRO A 386 18.56 -25.47 -18.26
CA PRO A 386 18.33 -24.79 -19.54
C PRO A 386 17.76 -23.37 -19.36
N ASP A 387 16.88 -23.19 -18.37
CA ASP A 387 16.27 -21.89 -18.05
C ASP A 387 17.05 -21.08 -17.00
N GLY A 388 18.25 -21.54 -16.63
CA GLY A 388 19.07 -20.97 -15.56
C GLY A 388 18.63 -21.38 -14.15
N LEU A 389 17.60 -22.24 -14.02
CA LEU A 389 17.09 -22.73 -12.74
C LEU A 389 17.83 -24.00 -12.30
N SER A 390 18.19 -24.04 -11.02
CA SER A 390 18.78 -25.22 -10.37
C SER A 390 17.75 -25.85 -9.43
N PRO A 391 17.61 -27.19 -9.37
CA PRO A 391 16.72 -27.81 -8.40
C PRO A 391 17.10 -27.48 -6.96
N LEU A 392 16.13 -27.09 -6.14
CA LEU A 392 16.31 -26.80 -4.72
C LEU A 392 16.29 -28.08 -3.88
N ALA A 393 17.13 -28.11 -2.86
CA ALA A 393 17.05 -28.99 -1.70
C ALA A 393 17.39 -28.16 -0.46
N PHE A 394 16.93 -28.62 0.70
CA PHE A 394 17.11 -27.90 1.97
C PHE A 394 17.93 -28.72 2.96
N PRO A 395 18.65 -28.05 3.89
CA PRO A 395 19.39 -28.72 4.97
C PRO A 395 18.55 -29.75 5.72
N GLY A 396 19.17 -30.86 6.09
CA GLY A 396 18.49 -32.00 6.73
C GLY A 396 17.89 -33.01 5.76
N GLY A 397 17.84 -32.70 4.45
CA GLY A 397 17.47 -33.66 3.41
C GLY A 397 18.50 -34.78 3.22
N LYS A 398 18.04 -36.02 3.10
CA LYS A 398 18.92 -37.18 2.87
C LYS A 398 19.60 -37.07 1.50
N GLY A 399 20.93 -37.21 1.46
CA GLY A 399 21.69 -37.26 0.21
C GLY A 399 21.96 -35.90 -0.46
N ALA A 400 21.52 -34.78 0.14
CA ALA A 400 21.81 -33.43 -0.34
C ALA A 400 22.76 -32.70 0.60
N VAL A 401 23.91 -32.27 0.10
CA VAL A 401 24.76 -31.29 0.78
C VAL A 401 24.46 -29.92 0.16
N VAL A 402 23.71 -29.09 0.88
CA VAL A 402 23.34 -27.76 0.41
C VAL A 402 24.41 -26.76 0.86
N LYS A 403 25.26 -26.33 -0.07
CA LYS A 403 26.24 -25.27 0.17
C LYS A 403 25.74 -23.96 -0.43
N VAL A 404 25.95 -22.87 0.30
CA VAL A 404 25.68 -21.51 -0.15
C VAL A 404 26.94 -20.68 0.09
N SER A 405 27.28 -19.82 -0.87
CA SER A 405 28.44 -18.95 -0.81
C SER A 405 28.07 -17.54 -1.25
N SER A 406 28.63 -16.54 -0.57
CA SER A 406 28.65 -15.15 -1.03
C SER A 406 29.73 -14.89 -2.09
N TYR A 407 30.68 -15.82 -2.25
CA TYR A 407 31.71 -15.78 -3.27
C TYR A 407 31.18 -16.36 -4.59
N GLU A 408 31.89 -16.15 -5.71
CA GLU A 408 31.60 -16.92 -6.91
C GLU A 408 31.89 -18.41 -6.68
N HIS A 409 31.10 -19.27 -7.30
CA HIS A 409 31.11 -20.70 -6.98
C HIS A 409 30.86 -21.59 -8.19
N ASP A 410 31.25 -22.86 -8.08
CA ASP A 410 30.89 -23.88 -9.05
C ASP A 410 29.46 -24.43 -8.81
N GLN A 411 29.06 -25.45 -9.58
CA GLN A 411 27.73 -26.07 -9.46
C GLN A 411 27.44 -26.69 -8.08
N PHE A 412 28.48 -26.99 -7.29
CA PHE A 412 28.38 -27.56 -5.94
C PHE A 412 28.31 -26.48 -4.85
N GLY A 413 28.53 -25.20 -5.20
CA GLY A 413 28.63 -24.11 -4.24
C GLY A 413 30.02 -23.98 -3.63
N ILE A 414 31.06 -24.55 -4.27
CA ILE A 414 32.46 -24.41 -3.85
C ILE A 414 33.04 -23.18 -4.51
N THR A 415 33.76 -22.36 -3.75
CA THR A 415 34.35 -21.10 -4.24
C THR A 415 35.27 -21.32 -5.44
N THR A 416 35.22 -20.40 -6.40
CA THR A 416 36.04 -20.48 -7.61
C THR A 416 36.57 -19.11 -8.04
N GLU A 417 37.78 -19.09 -8.58
CA GLU A 417 38.39 -17.94 -9.26
C GLU A 417 38.64 -18.24 -10.76
N GLU A 418 38.17 -19.40 -11.25
CA GLU A 418 38.38 -19.84 -12.62
C GLU A 418 37.53 -19.01 -13.60
N PRO A 419 38.13 -18.25 -14.53
CA PRO A 419 37.41 -17.28 -15.37
C PRO A 419 36.22 -17.87 -16.13
N GLU A 420 36.36 -19.09 -16.64
CA GLU A 420 35.33 -19.78 -17.42
C GLU A 420 34.14 -20.22 -16.57
N VAL A 421 34.39 -20.62 -15.31
CA VAL A 421 33.33 -21.00 -14.37
C VAL A 421 32.58 -19.75 -13.92
N ILE A 422 33.30 -18.68 -13.60
CA ILE A 422 32.72 -17.37 -13.25
C ILE A 422 31.77 -16.90 -14.36
N ALA A 423 32.26 -16.87 -15.62
CA ALA A 423 31.45 -16.43 -16.75
C ALA A 423 30.18 -17.28 -16.92
N ARG A 424 30.30 -18.61 -16.80
CA ARG A 424 29.15 -19.53 -16.93
C ARG A 424 28.10 -19.37 -15.83
N MET A 425 28.52 -19.18 -14.58
CA MET A 425 27.58 -18.94 -13.48
C MET A 425 26.88 -17.59 -13.62
N GLN A 426 27.60 -16.56 -14.07
CA GLN A 426 27.00 -15.26 -14.34
C GLN A 426 25.96 -15.36 -15.47
N GLU A 427 26.29 -16.00 -16.58
CA GLU A 427 25.36 -16.26 -17.67
C GLU A 427 24.14 -17.07 -17.23
N LYS A 428 24.32 -18.05 -16.34
CA LYS A 428 23.22 -18.84 -15.76
C LYS A 428 22.25 -17.93 -14.98
N ARG A 429 22.75 -17.06 -14.10
CA ARG A 429 21.91 -16.10 -13.37
C ARG A 429 21.18 -15.14 -14.33
N LEU A 430 21.84 -14.68 -15.39
CA LEU A 430 21.21 -13.85 -16.42
C LEU A 430 20.14 -14.61 -17.25
N ARG A 431 20.36 -15.90 -17.55
CA ARG A 431 19.36 -16.75 -18.23
C ARG A 431 18.08 -16.85 -17.41
N LYS A 432 18.18 -17.01 -16.09
CA LYS A 432 17.03 -16.99 -15.18
C LYS A 432 16.22 -15.69 -15.29
N GLY A 433 16.87 -14.53 -15.36
CA GLY A 433 16.20 -13.24 -15.60
C GLY A 433 15.43 -13.20 -16.92
N LYS A 434 16.02 -13.73 -18.00
CA LYS A 434 15.35 -13.85 -19.31
C LYS A 434 14.14 -14.79 -19.25
N SER A 435 14.25 -15.89 -18.50
CA SER A 435 13.15 -16.84 -18.28
C SER A 435 12.01 -16.22 -17.49
N LEU A 436 12.31 -15.42 -16.44
CA LEU A 436 11.32 -14.62 -15.70
C LEU A 436 10.60 -13.65 -16.64
N ALA A 437 11.34 -12.86 -17.41
CA ALA A 437 10.77 -11.89 -18.33
C ALA A 437 9.82 -12.54 -19.37
N ARG A 438 10.17 -13.73 -19.86
CA ARG A 438 9.32 -14.49 -20.79
C ARG A 438 8.00 -14.92 -20.16
N GLU A 439 8.02 -15.37 -18.91
CA GLU A 439 6.79 -15.75 -18.19
C GLU A 439 5.92 -14.54 -17.89
N LEU A 440 6.53 -13.45 -17.41
CA LEU A 440 5.81 -12.19 -17.15
C LEU A 440 5.17 -11.60 -18.41
N ALA A 441 5.76 -11.80 -19.60
CA ALA A 441 5.15 -11.37 -20.86
C ALA A 441 3.80 -12.04 -21.16
N GLY A 442 3.52 -13.19 -20.53
CA GLY A 442 2.21 -13.87 -20.58
C GLY A 442 1.21 -13.42 -19.51
N LEU A 443 1.58 -12.49 -18.63
CA LEU A 443 0.76 -11.97 -17.55
C LEU A 443 0.36 -10.51 -17.80
N GLU A 444 -0.63 -10.03 -17.05
CA GLU A 444 -1.00 -8.61 -17.04
C GLU A 444 0.07 -7.80 -16.28
N THR A 445 1.02 -7.25 -17.03
CA THR A 445 2.15 -6.45 -16.50
C THR A 445 1.95 -4.95 -16.65
N VAL A 446 0.94 -4.54 -17.41
CA VAL A 446 0.53 -3.16 -17.65
C VAL A 446 -0.99 -3.13 -17.65
N LYS A 447 -1.58 -2.17 -16.94
CA LYS A 447 -3.02 -1.91 -16.99
C LYS A 447 -3.32 -0.60 -17.72
N VAL A 448 -4.45 -0.59 -18.42
CA VAL A 448 -4.97 0.58 -19.13
C VAL A 448 -6.34 0.95 -18.55
N TYR A 449 -6.54 2.23 -18.27
CA TYR A 449 -7.80 2.77 -17.75
C TYR A 449 -8.23 4.01 -18.54
N GLY A 450 -9.41 4.54 -18.22
CA GLY A 450 -9.98 5.70 -18.90
C GLY A 450 -10.47 5.34 -20.30
N ASN A 451 -10.25 6.23 -21.27
CA ASN A 451 -10.59 6.01 -22.67
C ASN A 451 -9.37 5.46 -23.43
N PRO A 452 -9.31 4.16 -23.81
CA PRO A 452 -8.14 3.58 -24.47
C PRO A 452 -7.80 4.20 -25.83
N GLU A 453 -8.70 4.97 -26.43
CA GLU A 453 -8.50 5.65 -27.72
C GLU A 453 -8.12 7.13 -27.57
N ALA A 454 -7.96 7.64 -26.34
CA ALA A 454 -7.64 9.04 -26.11
C ALA A 454 -6.26 9.43 -26.69
N GLU A 455 -6.15 10.63 -27.28
CA GLU A 455 -4.87 11.13 -27.80
C GLU A 455 -3.86 11.48 -26.69
N VAL A 456 -4.35 11.78 -25.49
CA VAL A 456 -3.54 12.10 -24.32
C VAL A 456 -3.47 10.89 -23.39
N ALA A 457 -2.24 10.46 -23.09
CA ALA A 457 -1.94 9.38 -22.15
C ALA A 457 -1.27 9.90 -20.88
N LEU A 458 -1.84 9.55 -19.74
CA LEU A 458 -1.19 9.69 -18.43
C LEU A 458 -0.46 8.40 -18.12
N VAL A 459 0.85 8.48 -17.87
CA VAL A 459 1.65 7.32 -17.43
C VAL A 459 2.01 7.51 -15.97
N CYS A 460 1.61 6.57 -15.13
CA CYS A 460 1.82 6.66 -13.68
C CYS A 460 2.11 5.27 -13.11
N TRP A 461 2.52 5.23 -11.84
CA TRP A 461 2.80 3.98 -11.14
C TRP A 461 2.51 4.11 -9.65
N GLY A 462 2.42 2.97 -8.96
CA GLY A 462 2.08 2.92 -7.54
C GLY A 462 0.76 3.65 -7.22
N SER A 463 0.65 4.21 -6.02
CA SER A 463 -0.59 4.83 -5.54
C SER A 463 -1.08 6.04 -6.35
N THR A 464 -0.21 6.68 -7.13
CA THR A 464 -0.56 7.79 -8.05
C THR A 464 -1.62 7.40 -9.07
N LYS A 465 -1.75 6.10 -9.36
CA LYS A 465 -2.81 5.52 -10.19
C LYS A 465 -4.20 5.99 -9.77
N GLY A 466 -4.53 6.00 -8.48
CA GLY A 466 -5.88 6.29 -8.00
C GLY A 466 -6.40 7.65 -8.49
N ALA A 467 -5.58 8.69 -8.34
CA ALA A 467 -5.92 10.04 -8.81
C ALA A 467 -5.98 10.11 -10.35
N CYS A 468 -5.01 9.51 -11.04
CA CYS A 468 -4.96 9.50 -12.50
C CYS A 468 -6.21 8.86 -13.12
N VAL A 469 -6.63 7.70 -12.61
CA VAL A 469 -7.81 6.98 -13.11
C VAL A 469 -9.09 7.80 -12.92
N GLU A 470 -9.30 8.38 -11.73
CA GLU A 470 -10.51 9.17 -11.50
C GLU A 470 -10.56 10.47 -12.29
N VAL A 471 -9.40 11.11 -12.55
CA VAL A 471 -9.32 12.28 -13.43
C VAL A 471 -9.55 11.88 -14.88
N ALA A 472 -8.92 10.80 -15.35
CA ALA A 472 -9.08 10.32 -16.72
C ALA A 472 -10.53 9.95 -17.05
N HIS A 473 -11.27 9.35 -16.11
CA HIS A 473 -12.69 9.08 -16.31
C HIS A 473 -13.56 10.35 -16.47
N LYS A 474 -13.13 11.48 -15.92
CA LYS A 474 -13.85 12.77 -16.03
C LYS A 474 -13.44 13.57 -17.27
N GLU A 475 -12.15 13.55 -17.58
CA GLU A 475 -11.56 14.39 -18.65
C GLU A 475 -11.35 13.63 -19.97
N GLY A 476 -11.60 12.32 -20.00
CA GLY A 476 -11.52 11.51 -21.22
C GLY A 476 -10.10 11.09 -21.63
N PHE A 477 -9.14 11.08 -20.70
CA PHE A 477 -7.76 10.62 -20.95
C PHE A 477 -7.64 9.09 -20.90
N ARG A 478 -6.54 8.56 -21.43
CA ARG A 478 -6.09 7.19 -21.14
C ARG A 478 -5.09 7.20 -20.00
N VAL A 479 -5.09 6.18 -19.16
CA VAL A 479 -4.05 5.96 -18.14
C VAL A 479 -3.33 4.67 -18.44
N VAL A 480 -2.01 4.69 -18.46
CA VAL A 480 -1.15 3.51 -18.60
C VAL A 480 -0.36 3.33 -17.30
N GLN A 481 -0.54 2.19 -16.64
CA GLN A 481 0.12 1.84 -15.39
C GLN A 481 0.96 0.57 -15.56
N PRO A 482 2.29 0.67 -15.60
CA PRO A 482 3.16 -0.49 -15.43
C PRO A 482 3.02 -1.06 -14.01
N LEU A 483 2.70 -2.35 -13.90
CA LEU A 483 2.64 -3.08 -12.63
C LEU A 483 3.98 -3.74 -12.28
N VAL A 484 4.75 -4.11 -13.31
CA VAL A 484 6.11 -4.62 -13.22
C VAL A 484 7.07 -3.52 -13.68
N LEU A 485 8.08 -3.24 -12.86
CA LEU A 485 9.11 -2.24 -13.12
C LEU A 485 10.47 -2.88 -13.47
N GLU A 486 10.69 -4.13 -13.06
CA GLU A 486 11.84 -4.95 -13.45
C GLU A 486 11.46 -6.43 -13.43
N PRO A 487 11.68 -7.21 -14.50
CA PRO A 487 12.10 -6.76 -15.83
C PRO A 487 11.01 -5.88 -16.48
N PHE A 488 11.41 -4.71 -16.99
CA PHE A 488 10.46 -3.72 -17.49
C PHE A 488 9.71 -4.21 -18.77
N PRO A 489 8.36 -4.14 -18.81
CA PRO A 489 7.56 -4.69 -19.90
C PRO A 489 7.42 -3.70 -21.09
N ALA A 490 8.54 -3.26 -21.67
CA ALA A 490 8.57 -2.20 -22.69
C ALA A 490 7.55 -2.39 -23.83
N LYS A 491 7.49 -3.58 -24.44
CA LYS A 491 6.54 -3.89 -25.52
C LYS A 491 5.07 -3.81 -25.10
N ALA A 492 4.75 -4.10 -23.84
CA ALA A 492 3.38 -3.98 -23.34
C ALA A 492 3.01 -2.50 -23.13
N VAL A 493 3.94 -1.70 -22.63
CA VAL A 493 3.77 -0.25 -22.47
C VAL A 493 3.63 0.45 -23.83
N GLU A 494 4.48 0.12 -24.81
CA GLU A 494 4.36 0.64 -26.18
C GLU A 494 2.99 0.34 -26.80
N ARG A 495 2.49 -0.89 -26.63
CA ARG A 495 1.14 -1.26 -27.10
C ARG A 495 0.05 -0.48 -26.38
N ALA A 496 0.18 -0.25 -25.08
CA ALA A 496 -0.78 0.53 -24.30
C ALA A 496 -0.81 2.02 -24.69
N LEU A 497 0.34 2.55 -25.13
CA LEU A 497 0.49 3.93 -25.61
C LEU A 497 0.19 4.11 -27.10
N ALA A 498 -0.01 3.02 -27.85
CA ALA A 498 -0.27 3.09 -29.28
C ALA A 498 -1.48 3.98 -29.60
N GLY A 499 -1.28 4.96 -30.48
CA GLY A 499 -2.30 5.95 -30.86
C GLY A 499 -2.34 7.20 -29.99
N ALA A 500 -1.66 7.24 -28.83
CA ALA A 500 -1.49 8.47 -28.08
C ALA A 500 -0.50 9.40 -28.79
N THR A 501 -0.85 10.68 -28.92
CA THR A 501 0.00 11.73 -29.52
C THR A 501 0.74 12.55 -28.46
N LYS A 502 0.27 12.53 -27.21
CA LYS A 502 0.87 13.22 -26.07
C LYS A 502 0.91 12.31 -24.84
N THR A 503 2.09 12.15 -24.25
CA THR A 503 2.34 11.29 -23.08
C THR A 503 2.84 12.14 -21.91
N VAL A 504 2.09 12.14 -20.80
CA VAL A 504 2.41 12.88 -19.57
C VAL A 504 2.77 11.88 -18.47
N ALA A 505 4.00 11.90 -17.97
CA ALA A 505 4.36 11.11 -16.80
C ALA A 505 3.93 11.83 -15.51
N VAL A 506 3.11 11.17 -14.69
CA VAL A 506 2.59 11.71 -13.43
C VAL A 506 3.24 10.94 -12.28
N GLU A 507 4.04 11.64 -11.47
CA GLU A 507 4.86 11.02 -10.43
C GLU A 507 4.94 11.84 -9.14
N VAL A 508 5.03 11.15 -8.00
CA VAL A 508 5.26 11.79 -6.70
C VAL A 508 6.75 11.72 -6.33
N ASN A 509 7.61 12.31 -7.18
CA ASN A 509 9.04 12.51 -6.93
C ASN A 509 9.55 13.72 -7.71
N ALA A 510 10.77 14.18 -7.41
CA ALA A 510 11.32 15.41 -7.98
C ALA A 510 12.02 15.25 -9.34
N THR A 511 12.26 14.01 -9.81
CA THR A 511 13.16 13.76 -10.97
C THR A 511 12.53 12.95 -12.09
N GLY A 512 11.27 12.53 -11.97
CA GLY A 512 10.58 11.72 -12.97
C GLY A 512 11.25 10.36 -13.17
N GLN A 513 11.31 9.53 -12.11
CA GLN A 513 12.04 8.26 -12.18
C GLN A 513 11.41 7.25 -13.15
N LEU A 514 10.07 7.16 -13.19
CA LEU A 514 9.39 6.34 -14.18
C LEU A 514 9.61 6.90 -15.59
N ALA A 515 9.53 8.22 -15.77
CA ALA A 515 9.81 8.84 -17.06
C ALA A 515 11.20 8.50 -17.58
N ARG A 516 12.22 8.54 -16.71
CA ARG A 516 13.58 8.14 -17.04
C ARG A 516 13.69 6.64 -17.35
N LEU A 517 12.95 5.78 -16.65
CA LEU A 517 12.89 4.34 -16.95
C LEU A 517 12.29 4.10 -18.34
N LEU A 518 11.17 4.75 -18.66
CA LEU A 518 10.53 4.70 -19.99
C LEU A 518 11.49 5.11 -21.10
N GLN A 519 12.16 6.26 -20.93
CA GLN A 519 13.14 6.78 -21.88
C GLN A 519 14.34 5.83 -22.04
N GLY A 520 14.80 5.18 -20.96
CA GLY A 520 15.85 4.16 -21.02
C GLY A 520 15.48 2.95 -21.88
N HIS A 521 14.19 2.68 -22.06
CA HIS A 521 13.65 1.67 -22.97
C HIS A 521 13.21 2.21 -24.34
N GLY A 522 13.53 3.47 -24.66
CA GLY A 522 13.17 4.10 -25.93
C GLY A 522 11.72 4.59 -26.02
N ILE A 523 10.97 4.58 -24.91
CA ILE A 523 9.59 5.06 -24.86
C ILE A 523 9.59 6.57 -24.55
N ARG A 524 8.99 7.34 -25.46
CA ARG A 524 8.92 8.79 -25.37
C ARG A 524 7.96 9.24 -24.26
N VAL A 525 8.38 10.27 -23.52
CA VAL A 525 7.54 11.03 -22.57
C VAL A 525 7.63 12.49 -22.99
N ASP A 526 6.49 13.13 -23.22
CA ASP A 526 6.41 14.51 -23.71
C ASP A 526 6.47 15.52 -22.58
N GLU A 527 5.77 15.24 -21.48
CA GLU A 527 5.63 16.16 -20.35
C GLU A 527 5.78 15.43 -19.02
N LEU A 528 6.21 16.17 -18.00
CA LEU A 528 6.30 15.69 -16.62
C LEU A 528 5.35 16.48 -15.74
N LEU A 529 4.50 15.77 -15.00
CA LEU A 529 3.71 16.34 -13.91
C LEU A 529 4.17 15.74 -12.59
N LEU A 530 5.06 16.47 -11.93
CA LEU A 530 5.76 15.99 -10.73
C LEU A 530 5.20 16.65 -9.47
N ARG A 531 5.15 15.88 -8.38
CA ARG A 531 4.84 16.38 -7.03
C ARG A 531 5.84 15.84 -6.02
N TYR A 532 6.35 16.71 -5.15
CA TYR A 532 7.42 16.35 -4.21
C TYR A 532 7.32 17.12 -2.88
N ASP A 533 6.13 17.59 -2.53
CA ASP A 533 5.79 18.29 -1.29
C ASP A 533 5.38 17.33 -0.14
N ALA A 534 5.74 16.05 -0.26
CA ALA A 534 5.35 14.99 0.67
C ALA A 534 3.82 14.82 0.81
N ARG A 535 3.06 15.09 -0.25
CA ARG A 535 1.62 14.79 -0.31
C ARG A 535 1.27 14.04 -1.60
N PRO A 536 0.28 13.12 -1.55
CA PRO A 536 -0.25 12.51 -2.75
C PRO A 536 -1.01 13.53 -3.59
N PHE A 537 -1.18 13.24 -4.88
CA PHE A 537 -2.15 13.97 -5.69
C PHE A 537 -3.57 13.78 -5.17
N THR A 538 -4.30 14.89 -5.04
CA THR A 538 -5.76 14.90 -4.95
C THR A 538 -6.33 14.93 -6.37
N ILE A 539 -7.60 14.60 -6.54
CA ILE A 539 -8.28 14.75 -7.85
C ILE A 539 -8.17 16.20 -8.35
N GLU A 540 -8.39 17.17 -7.47
CA GLU A 540 -8.36 18.59 -7.81
C GLU A 540 -6.94 19.08 -8.16
N SER A 541 -5.93 18.76 -7.36
CA SER A 541 -4.54 19.17 -7.63
C SER A 541 -3.97 18.52 -8.90
N LEU A 542 -4.33 17.26 -9.19
CA LEU A 542 -3.93 16.63 -10.44
C LEU A 542 -4.58 17.31 -11.65
N ARG A 543 -5.88 17.60 -11.58
CA ARG A 543 -6.58 18.31 -12.67
C ARG A 543 -5.99 19.69 -12.93
N GLU A 544 -5.67 20.42 -11.87
CA GLU A 544 -5.05 21.74 -12.01
C GLU A 544 -3.65 21.65 -12.62
N GLY A 545 -2.84 20.69 -12.16
CA GLY A 545 -1.53 20.43 -12.75
C GLY A 545 -1.60 20.06 -14.24
N LEU A 546 -2.59 19.25 -14.63
CA LEU A 546 -2.79 18.85 -16.03
C LEU A 546 -3.12 20.04 -16.95
N LYS A 547 -3.88 21.05 -16.49
CA LYS A 547 -4.12 22.26 -17.29
C LYS A 547 -2.84 23.03 -17.63
N GLY A 548 -1.79 22.90 -16.81
CA GLY A 548 -0.51 23.56 -17.04
C GLY A 548 0.39 22.84 -18.05
N VAL A 549 0.14 21.55 -18.31
CA VAL A 549 1.00 20.70 -19.16
C VAL A 549 0.29 20.16 -20.40
N LEU A 550 -1.04 20.21 -20.45
CA LEU A 550 -1.84 19.86 -21.63
C LEU A 550 -2.03 21.07 -22.53
#